data_AF-A0AAV8P2F6-F1
#
_entry.id   AF-A0AAV8P2F6-F1
#
_cell.length_a   1.000
_cell.length_b   1.000
_cell.length_c   1.000
_cell.angle_alpha   90.00
_cell.angle_beta   90.00
_cell.angle_gamma   90.00
#
_symmetry.space_group_name_H-M   'P 1'
#
loop_
_entity.id
_entity.type
_entity.pdbx_description
1 polymer ?
#
loop_
_entity_poly.entity_id
_entity_poly.type
_entity_poly.pdbx_seq_one_letter_code
_entity_poly.pdbx_strand_id
1 'polypeptide(L)'
;MVPFVQGLYHGLTTIHCRAAASLLDVSHENAVDLAKAFSLEKSEGKLRLTGLGARDSPPAFVCLYGNDMHLLRLALHWAIGKRRRAEGGILGAEVILKRTRGRSTTGEACRFLLNKPTPVNSQRDLEQQQGKDWGEFFFFDMASSTVEETVSSENVLEWVEKDKRQFLHAVYRVGDLDRTIKFYTECFGMKLLRKRDVPEEKYSNAFLGFGPEASHFVVELTYNYGVDKYDIGTGFGHFAIASEDVYKLVEGIRAKGGKITREPGPVKGGTTVIAFVQDPDGYMFELIQRGPTPEPLCQIMLRVGDLERSIKFYEKACGMKLLRTRDNPDYKYTIAMMGYAEENESTVLELTYNYGVTEYTKGNAYAQVAISTEDVYRSAAVVDLVTNELGGKITRQPGPIPGINTKITSFLDPDGWKVVLVDHSDFLKELE
;
A
#
# COMPACT_ATOMS: atom_id res chain seq x y z
N MET A 1 42.94 -11.82 -1.82
CA MET A 1 41.71 -11.32 -1.15
C MET A 1 41.37 -9.98 -1.79
N VAL A 2 40.08 -9.67 -1.99
CA VAL A 2 39.49 -8.51 -2.73
C VAL A 2 39.39 -8.71 -4.26
N PRO A 3 38.35 -8.21 -5.01
CA PRO A 3 36.90 -8.06 -4.75
C PRO A 3 36.02 -8.72 -5.85
N PHE A 4 34.73 -8.89 -5.58
CA PHE A 4 33.70 -9.26 -6.58
C PHE A 4 33.17 -7.99 -7.28
N VAL A 5 33.07 -7.99 -8.62
CA VAL A 5 32.38 -6.95 -9.41
C VAL A 5 31.19 -7.62 -10.11
N GLN A 6 29.98 -7.09 -9.89
CA GLN A 6 28.73 -7.65 -10.36
C GLN A 6 28.06 -6.64 -11.29
N GLY A 7 27.98 -6.95 -12.60
CA GLY A 7 27.27 -6.15 -13.59
C GLY A 7 25.82 -6.63 -13.74
N LEU A 8 24.86 -5.72 -13.57
CA LEU A 8 23.43 -5.94 -13.78
C LEU A 8 23.06 -5.63 -15.24
N TYR A 9 22.43 -6.57 -15.93
CA TYR A 9 21.69 -6.32 -17.17
C TYR A 9 20.22 -6.07 -16.80
N HIS A 10 19.71 -4.87 -17.04
CA HIS A 10 18.28 -4.60 -17.15
C HIS A 10 18.04 -3.94 -18.52
N GLY A 11 17.00 -4.40 -19.21
CA GLY A 11 16.67 -3.91 -20.54
C GLY A 11 16.19 -2.46 -20.50
N LEU A 12 17.12 -1.52 -20.72
CA LEU A 12 17.00 -0.29 -21.50
C LEU A 12 18.41 0.35 -21.57
N THR A 13 19.11 0.09 -22.68
CA THR A 13 20.13 0.92 -23.38
C THR A 13 21.38 1.54 -22.70
N THR A 14 21.81 1.21 -21.47
CA THR A 14 23.17 1.62 -21.00
C THR A 14 23.77 0.70 -19.92
N ILE A 15 25.10 0.51 -19.92
CA ILE A 15 25.84 -0.24 -18.87
C ILE A 15 26.52 0.76 -17.92
N HIS A 16 26.22 0.68 -16.63
CA HIS A 16 26.90 1.47 -15.59
C HIS A 16 27.95 0.64 -14.85
N CYS A 17 29.21 1.05 -14.94
CA CYS A 17 30.31 0.53 -14.12
C CYS A 17 30.64 1.51 -12.99
N ARG A 18 30.53 1.08 -11.72
CA ARG A 18 31.02 1.87 -10.57
C ARG A 18 32.49 1.54 -10.30
N ALA A 19 33.38 2.41 -10.80
CA ALA A 19 34.67 2.67 -10.17
C ALA A 19 34.61 4.09 -9.58
N ALA A 20 35.35 4.33 -8.49
CA ALA A 20 35.30 5.56 -7.70
C ALA A 20 35.23 6.85 -8.56
N ALA A 21 34.22 7.67 -8.27
CA ALA A 21 34.08 9.07 -8.68
C ALA A 21 34.22 9.39 -10.19
N SER A 22 33.40 8.78 -11.04
CA SER A 22 32.77 9.37 -12.26
C SER A 22 32.07 8.27 -13.07
N LEU A 23 30.81 8.48 -13.47
CA LEU A 23 30.07 7.55 -14.33
C LEU A 23 30.49 7.77 -15.79
N LEU A 24 30.98 6.72 -16.46
CA LEU A 24 31.23 6.69 -17.90
C LEU A 24 30.12 5.88 -18.56
N ASP A 25 29.30 6.53 -19.39
CA ASP A 25 28.30 5.85 -20.21
C ASP A 25 28.90 5.40 -21.54
N VAL A 26 28.67 4.13 -21.89
CA VAL A 26 29.20 3.52 -23.12
C VAL A 26 28.07 2.79 -23.85
N SER A 27 28.01 2.98 -25.18
CA SER A 27 27.01 2.34 -26.03
C SER A 27 27.17 0.81 -26.05
N HIS A 28 26.06 0.09 -26.24
CA HIS A 28 26.00 -1.38 -26.13
C HIS A 28 26.97 -2.13 -27.05
N GLU A 29 27.37 -1.48 -28.13
CA GLU A 29 28.14 -2.03 -29.25
C GLU A 29 29.63 -1.99 -28.91
N ASN A 30 30.03 -1.09 -28.03
CA ASN A 30 31.40 -0.94 -27.54
C ASN A 30 31.61 -1.59 -26.16
N ALA A 31 30.54 -2.06 -25.51
CA ALA A 31 30.60 -2.59 -24.16
C ALA A 31 31.43 -3.89 -24.03
N VAL A 32 31.35 -4.76 -25.04
CA VAL A 32 32.11 -6.02 -25.07
C VAL A 32 33.61 -5.74 -25.21
N ASP A 33 33.97 -4.75 -26.03
CA ASP A 33 35.37 -4.40 -26.25
C ASP A 33 35.97 -3.64 -25.07
N LEU A 34 35.16 -2.81 -24.40
CA LEU A 34 35.56 -2.20 -23.12
C LEU A 34 35.78 -3.27 -22.03
N ALA A 35 34.88 -4.24 -21.90
CA ALA A 35 35.03 -5.33 -20.94
C ALA A 35 36.27 -6.19 -21.24
N LYS A 36 36.58 -6.44 -22.52
CA LYS A 36 37.82 -7.10 -22.92
C LYS A 36 39.06 -6.28 -22.56
N ALA A 37 39.07 -4.98 -22.85
CA ALA A 37 40.20 -4.10 -22.52
C ALA A 37 40.49 -4.08 -21.00
N PHE A 38 39.46 -3.98 -20.15
CA PHE A 38 39.65 -4.03 -18.69
C PHE A 38 40.03 -5.41 -18.16
N SER A 39 39.48 -6.48 -18.74
CA SER A 39 39.61 -7.84 -18.18
C SER A 39 40.85 -8.58 -18.68
N LEU A 40 41.33 -8.31 -19.90
CA LEU A 40 42.41 -9.09 -20.53
C LEU A 40 43.77 -8.38 -20.48
N GLU A 41 43.84 -7.05 -20.63
CA GLU A 41 45.14 -6.34 -20.60
C GLU A 41 45.72 -6.21 -19.19
N LYS A 42 44.88 -6.11 -18.14
CA LYS A 42 45.35 -5.98 -16.74
C LYS A 42 45.53 -7.29 -15.98
N SER A 43 45.06 -8.42 -16.51
CA SER A 43 45.04 -9.69 -15.76
C SER A 43 46.14 -10.67 -16.13
N GLU A 44 47.04 -10.31 -17.08
CA GLU A 44 48.14 -11.16 -17.57
C GLU A 44 47.69 -12.61 -17.86
N GLY A 45 46.50 -12.77 -18.47
CA GLY A 45 45.95 -14.09 -18.83
C GLY A 45 45.44 -14.96 -17.67
N LYS A 46 45.35 -14.43 -16.44
CA LYS A 46 44.84 -15.17 -15.27
C LYS A 46 43.31 -15.24 -15.21
N LEU A 47 42.60 -14.39 -15.95
CA LEU A 47 41.13 -14.42 -16.06
C LEU A 47 40.69 -15.03 -17.39
N ARG A 48 39.82 -16.03 -17.35
CA ARG A 48 39.12 -16.58 -18.52
C ARG A 48 37.62 -16.31 -18.38
N LEU A 49 37.02 -15.78 -19.44
CA LEU A 49 35.57 -15.63 -19.53
C LEU A 49 34.94 -17.03 -19.59
N THR A 50 34.39 -17.50 -18.47
CA THR A 50 33.48 -18.63 -18.46
C THR A 50 32.08 -18.05 -18.68
N GLY A 51 31.47 -18.32 -19.84
CA GLY A 51 30.10 -17.87 -20.10
C GLY A 51 29.16 -18.22 -18.93
N LEU A 52 28.13 -17.41 -18.72
CA LEU A 52 27.12 -17.62 -17.68
C LEU A 52 26.47 -19.00 -17.88
N GLY A 53 26.96 -20.00 -17.15
CA GLY A 53 26.36 -21.32 -17.13
C GLY A 53 24.98 -21.22 -16.49
N ALA A 54 23.93 -21.50 -17.26
CA ALA A 54 22.57 -21.54 -16.73
C ALA A 54 22.50 -22.61 -15.61
N ARG A 55 22.15 -22.20 -14.38
CA ARG A 55 21.92 -23.11 -13.25
C ARG A 55 20.50 -23.68 -13.31
N ASP A 56 20.34 -24.92 -12.84
CA ASP A 56 19.17 -25.76 -13.08
C ASP A 56 17.96 -25.52 -12.17
N SER A 57 17.92 -24.43 -11.40
CA SER A 57 16.84 -24.23 -10.43
C SER A 57 16.37 -22.78 -10.37
N PRO A 58 15.04 -22.52 -10.43
CA PRO A 58 14.44 -21.19 -10.27
C PRO A 58 14.85 -20.44 -8.98
N PRO A 59 14.99 -21.10 -7.81
CA PRO A 59 15.40 -20.42 -6.58
C PRO A 59 16.78 -19.75 -6.69
N ALA A 60 17.68 -20.30 -7.51
CA ALA A 60 19.00 -19.74 -7.71
C ALA A 60 19.00 -18.44 -8.53
N PHE A 61 17.94 -18.19 -9.33
CA PHE A 61 17.78 -16.92 -10.04
C PHE A 61 17.30 -15.81 -9.09
N VAL A 62 16.43 -16.11 -8.13
CA VAL A 62 15.96 -15.15 -7.12
C VAL A 62 17.12 -14.65 -6.25
N CYS A 63 18.05 -15.54 -5.88
CA CYS A 63 19.24 -15.17 -5.10
C CYS A 63 20.24 -14.26 -5.82
N LEU A 64 20.23 -14.18 -7.16
CA LEU A 64 21.18 -13.38 -7.93
C LEU A 64 20.59 -12.06 -8.44
N TYR A 65 19.28 -11.99 -8.65
CA TYR A 65 18.61 -10.86 -9.29
C TYR A 65 17.67 -10.08 -8.36
N GLY A 66 17.54 -10.49 -7.09
CA GLY A 66 16.56 -9.89 -6.17
C GLY A 66 15.12 -10.19 -6.60
N ASN A 67 14.15 -9.80 -5.77
CA ASN A 67 12.72 -10.08 -5.95
C ASN A 67 12.06 -9.37 -7.16
N ASP A 68 12.83 -8.75 -8.06
CA ASP A 68 12.32 -7.86 -9.11
C ASP A 68 11.99 -8.57 -10.45
N MET A 69 11.88 -9.91 -10.46
CA MET A 69 11.45 -10.64 -11.65
C MET A 69 10.08 -11.30 -11.46
N HIS A 70 9.09 -10.86 -12.25
CA HIS A 70 7.80 -11.54 -12.40
C HIS A 70 8.00 -13.01 -12.83
N LEU A 71 7.20 -13.92 -12.26
CA LEU A 71 7.25 -15.38 -12.47
C LEU A 71 7.28 -15.79 -13.95
N LEU A 72 6.52 -15.11 -14.80
CA LEU A 72 6.47 -15.37 -16.25
C LEU A 72 7.82 -15.10 -16.93
N ARG A 73 8.54 -14.06 -16.49
CA ARG A 73 9.85 -13.66 -17.01
C ARG A 73 10.94 -14.63 -16.58
N LEU A 74 10.83 -15.15 -15.36
CA LEU A 74 11.65 -16.22 -14.79
C LEU A 74 11.47 -17.52 -15.57
N ALA A 75 10.22 -17.93 -15.83
CA ALA A 75 9.89 -19.11 -16.61
C ALA A 75 10.43 -19.00 -18.05
N LEU A 76 10.27 -17.84 -18.69
CA LEU A 76 10.78 -17.59 -20.04
C LEU A 76 12.32 -17.62 -20.08
N HIS A 77 13.00 -16.99 -19.12
CA HIS A 77 14.47 -17.06 -19.03
C HIS A 77 14.97 -18.48 -18.79
N TRP A 78 14.29 -19.24 -17.94
CA TRP A 78 14.61 -20.64 -17.68
C TRP A 78 14.43 -21.51 -18.94
N ALA A 79 13.30 -21.35 -19.65
CA ALA A 79 13.02 -22.06 -20.90
C ALA A 79 14.04 -21.71 -21.99
N ILE A 80 14.37 -20.43 -22.18
CA ILE A 80 15.42 -19.97 -23.09
C ILE A 80 16.78 -20.55 -22.70
N GLY A 81 17.10 -20.58 -21.40
CA GLY A 81 18.34 -21.14 -20.88
C GLY A 81 18.46 -22.67 -21.01
N LYS A 82 17.34 -23.40 -20.98
CA LYS A 82 17.30 -24.85 -21.29
C LYS A 82 17.44 -25.09 -22.79
N ARG A 83 16.72 -24.34 -23.61
CA ARG A 83 16.76 -24.44 -25.08
C ARG A 83 18.16 -24.13 -25.63
N ARG A 84 18.80 -23.06 -25.16
CA ARG A 84 20.18 -22.68 -25.56
C ARG A 84 21.24 -23.71 -25.16
N ARG A 85 21.00 -24.50 -24.10
CA ARG A 85 21.89 -25.61 -23.71
C ARG A 85 21.73 -26.85 -24.58
N ALA A 86 20.54 -27.06 -25.13
CA ALA A 86 20.26 -28.16 -26.05
C ALA A 86 20.74 -27.86 -27.47
N GLU A 87 20.48 -26.64 -27.96
CA GLU A 87 20.74 -26.26 -29.36
C GLU A 87 22.19 -25.80 -29.61
N GLY A 88 22.87 -25.25 -28.58
CA GLY A 88 24.15 -24.57 -28.78
C GLY A 88 23.99 -23.25 -29.55
N GLY A 89 25.00 -22.38 -29.53
CA GLY A 89 24.92 -21.03 -30.15
C GLY A 89 25.27 -19.86 -29.23
N ILE A 90 25.97 -20.12 -28.13
CA ILE A 90 26.57 -19.11 -27.26
C ILE A 90 28.07 -19.36 -27.11
N LEU A 91 28.86 -18.31 -26.86
CA LEU A 91 30.29 -18.46 -26.59
C LEU A 91 30.53 -19.42 -25.42
N GLY A 92 31.38 -20.44 -25.61
CA GLY A 92 31.66 -21.49 -24.63
C GLY A 92 30.67 -22.67 -24.63
N ALA A 93 29.70 -22.70 -25.55
CA ALA A 93 28.76 -23.82 -25.71
C ALA A 93 29.47 -25.17 -25.94
N GLU A 94 30.63 -25.17 -26.62
CA GLU A 94 31.42 -26.39 -26.87
C GLU A 94 31.90 -27.11 -25.60
N VAL A 95 32.16 -26.37 -24.51
CA VAL A 95 32.59 -26.92 -23.21
C VAL A 95 31.39 -27.50 -22.46
N ILE A 96 30.23 -26.84 -22.55
CA ILE A 96 28.98 -27.26 -21.91
C ILE A 96 28.46 -28.53 -22.61
N LEU A 97 28.39 -28.51 -23.94
CA LEU A 97 27.92 -29.64 -24.75
C LEU A 97 28.83 -30.87 -24.63
N LYS A 98 30.14 -30.68 -24.44
CA LYS A 98 31.06 -31.78 -24.11
C LYS A 98 30.79 -32.41 -22.74
N ARG A 99 30.37 -31.63 -21.74
CA ARG A 99 30.04 -32.13 -20.38
C ARG A 99 28.67 -32.79 -20.29
N THR A 100 27.76 -32.48 -21.20
CA THR A 100 26.42 -33.10 -21.27
C THR A 100 26.34 -34.29 -22.21
N ARG A 101 27.25 -34.44 -23.19
CA ARG A 101 27.37 -35.66 -24.00
C ARG A 101 27.77 -36.85 -23.12
N GLY A 102 26.85 -37.80 -22.95
CA GLY A 102 27.07 -39.05 -22.22
C GLY A 102 26.38 -39.16 -20.86
N ARG A 103 25.66 -38.12 -20.40
CA ARG A 103 24.67 -38.30 -19.31
C ARG A 103 23.37 -38.79 -19.94
N SER A 104 23.00 -40.04 -19.67
CA SER A 104 21.69 -40.56 -20.07
C SER A 104 20.59 -39.68 -19.50
N THR A 105 19.52 -39.52 -20.26
CA THR A 105 18.30 -38.79 -19.91
C THR A 105 17.45 -39.55 -18.88
N THR A 106 18.07 -40.21 -17.91
CA THR A 106 17.40 -41.04 -16.91
C THR A 106 17.80 -40.53 -15.53
N GLY A 107 17.00 -39.61 -15.00
CA GLY A 107 17.23 -39.00 -13.70
C GLY A 107 16.43 -37.70 -13.56
N GLU A 108 15.11 -37.81 -13.58
CA GLU A 108 14.25 -36.77 -13.02
C GLU A 108 14.62 -36.60 -11.55
N ALA A 109 15.21 -35.46 -11.20
CA ALA A 109 15.31 -35.04 -9.81
C ALA A 109 14.11 -34.13 -9.52
N CYS A 110 12.95 -34.74 -9.26
CA CYS A 110 11.87 -34.08 -8.52
C CYS A 110 12.36 -33.88 -7.08
N ARG A 111 12.52 -32.62 -6.66
CA ARG A 111 12.78 -32.29 -5.26
C ARG A 111 11.51 -31.70 -4.68
N PHE A 112 10.87 -32.46 -3.79
CA PHE A 112 9.67 -32.09 -3.05
C PHE A 112 9.94 -30.89 -2.12
N LEU A 113 9.03 -29.91 -2.13
CA LEU A 113 8.88 -28.94 -1.04
C LEU A 113 8.14 -29.65 0.10
N LEU A 114 8.88 -30.04 1.16
CA LEU A 114 8.25 -30.47 2.40
C LEU A 114 7.69 -29.24 3.13
N ASN A 115 6.38 -29.21 3.24
CA ASN A 115 5.63 -28.27 4.06
C ASN A 115 5.73 -28.72 5.53
N LYS A 116 6.66 -28.14 6.32
CA LYS A 116 6.64 -28.08 7.81
C LYS A 116 7.84 -27.26 8.33
N PRO A 117 7.69 -26.50 9.44
CA PRO A 117 8.74 -25.63 9.95
C PRO A 117 9.89 -26.45 10.55
N THR A 118 11.12 -26.02 10.29
CA THR A 118 12.35 -26.64 10.77
C THR A 118 12.44 -26.61 12.30
N PRO A 119 12.65 -27.73 13.00
CA PRO A 119 13.20 -27.71 14.35
C PRO A 119 14.74 -27.65 14.29
N VAL A 120 15.28 -27.00 15.30
CA VAL A 120 16.70 -26.72 15.54
C VAL A 120 17.53 -28.00 15.74
N ASN A 121 18.76 -27.97 15.22
CA ASN A 121 19.96 -28.80 15.48
C ASN A 121 19.86 -30.02 16.42
N SER A 122 20.22 -31.21 15.93
CA SER A 122 21.17 -32.11 16.60
C SER A 122 21.64 -33.26 15.68
N GLN A 123 22.91 -33.64 15.82
CA GLN A 123 23.64 -34.74 15.16
C GLN A 123 22.88 -36.08 15.13
N ARG A 124 23.10 -36.89 14.06
CA ARG A 124 23.51 -38.32 14.13
C ARG A 124 23.67 -38.98 12.76
N ASP A 125 24.42 -40.07 12.78
CA ASP A 125 25.15 -40.78 11.72
C ASP A 125 24.34 -41.66 10.75
N LEU A 126 25.09 -42.11 9.74
CA LEU A 126 24.84 -43.08 8.65
C LEU A 126 24.02 -44.33 9.03
N GLU A 127 23.25 -44.87 8.06
CA GLU A 127 23.26 -46.30 7.74
C GLU A 127 22.66 -46.62 6.35
N GLN A 128 23.29 -47.58 5.67
CA GLN A 128 22.89 -48.18 4.40
C GLN A 128 21.69 -49.11 4.58
N GLN A 129 20.81 -49.20 3.58
CA GLN A 129 20.11 -50.47 3.28
C GLN A 129 19.81 -50.62 1.79
N GLN A 130 20.38 -51.68 1.21
CA GLN A 130 20.03 -52.30 -0.07
C GLN A 130 18.71 -53.07 0.06
N GLY A 131 17.88 -53.07 -0.98
CA GLY A 131 16.82 -54.08 -1.14
C GLY A 131 15.71 -53.67 -2.10
N LYS A 132 15.74 -54.26 -3.31
CA LYS A 132 14.64 -54.56 -4.27
C LYS A 132 13.24 -53.97 -4.00
N ASP A 133 12.63 -53.35 -5.01
CA ASP A 133 11.66 -54.06 -5.88
C ASP A 133 11.42 -53.28 -7.18
N TRP A 134 11.25 -54.00 -8.29
CA TRP A 134 10.89 -53.45 -9.60
C TRP A 134 9.45 -53.83 -9.89
N GLY A 135 8.56 -52.83 -9.94
CA GLY A 135 7.29 -52.91 -10.67
C GLY A 135 6.06 -52.69 -9.81
N GLU A 136 5.41 -51.55 -10.03
CA GLU A 136 3.98 -51.49 -10.35
C GLU A 136 3.72 -50.14 -11.04
N PHE A 137 3.32 -50.21 -12.31
CA PHE A 137 2.82 -49.07 -13.06
C PHE A 137 1.45 -48.69 -12.49
N PHE A 138 1.42 -47.64 -11.66
CA PHE A 138 0.17 -46.97 -11.33
C PHE A 138 -0.03 -45.80 -12.29
N PHE A 139 -1.00 -45.96 -13.20
CA PHE A 139 -1.65 -44.84 -13.86
C PHE A 139 -2.27 -43.97 -12.76
N PHE A 140 -1.64 -42.82 -12.47
CA PHE A 140 -2.27 -41.79 -11.67
C PHE A 140 -2.86 -40.74 -12.60
N ASP A 141 -4.18 -40.65 -12.52
CA ASP A 141 -5.04 -39.68 -13.16
C ASP A 141 -4.48 -38.25 -12.98
N MET A 142 -4.39 -37.50 -14.08
CA MET A 142 -4.05 -36.07 -14.05
C MET A 142 -5.25 -35.29 -13.52
N ALA A 143 -5.51 -35.40 -12.22
CA ALA A 143 -6.57 -34.66 -11.54
C ALA A 143 -6.10 -34.24 -10.14
N SER A 144 -5.06 -33.41 -10.10
CA SER A 144 -4.76 -32.54 -8.95
C SER A 144 -3.61 -31.61 -9.33
N SER A 145 -3.82 -30.79 -10.34
CA SER A 145 -3.14 -29.49 -10.40
C SER A 145 -3.64 -28.68 -9.21
N THR A 146 -2.80 -28.44 -8.20
CA THR A 146 -2.97 -27.25 -7.37
C THR A 146 -2.76 -26.08 -8.32
N VAL A 147 -3.88 -25.51 -8.75
CA VAL A 147 -3.95 -24.30 -9.55
C VAL A 147 -3.26 -23.21 -8.73
N GLU A 148 -2.03 -22.82 -9.10
CA GLU A 148 -1.64 -21.43 -8.89
C GLU A 148 -2.60 -20.64 -9.78
N GLU A 149 -3.68 -20.16 -9.17
CA GLU A 149 -4.62 -19.27 -9.85
C GLU A 149 -3.80 -18.06 -10.29
N THR A 150 -3.53 -17.98 -11.59
CA THR A 150 -3.32 -16.71 -12.25
C THR A 150 -4.56 -15.90 -11.96
N VAL A 151 -4.50 -15.03 -10.96
CA VAL A 151 -5.63 -14.19 -10.58
C VAL A 151 -5.94 -13.35 -11.81
N SER A 152 -7.02 -13.70 -12.51
CA SER A 152 -7.54 -12.85 -13.58
C SER A 152 -7.86 -11.50 -12.96
N SER A 153 -7.73 -10.42 -13.72
CA SER A 153 -8.12 -9.07 -13.26
C SER A 153 -9.57 -9.04 -12.73
N GLU A 154 -10.43 -9.94 -13.21
CA GLU A 154 -11.79 -10.16 -12.73
C GLU A 154 -11.81 -10.73 -11.30
N ASN A 155 -11.01 -11.77 -11.00
CA ASN A 155 -10.92 -12.35 -9.65
C ASN A 155 -10.32 -11.36 -8.63
N VAL A 156 -9.47 -10.43 -9.05
CA VAL A 156 -8.88 -9.41 -8.15
C VAL A 156 -9.93 -8.40 -7.70
N LEU A 157 -10.81 -7.93 -8.59
CA LEU A 157 -11.83 -6.93 -8.23
C LEU A 157 -12.96 -7.52 -7.38
N GLU A 158 -13.31 -8.81 -7.57
CA GLU A 158 -14.26 -9.51 -6.70
C GLU A 158 -13.87 -9.50 -5.22
N TRP A 159 -12.57 -9.44 -4.90
CA TRP A 159 -12.10 -9.35 -3.52
C TRP A 159 -12.68 -8.12 -2.82
N VAL A 160 -12.67 -6.98 -3.50
CA VAL A 160 -13.08 -5.71 -2.91
C VAL A 160 -14.57 -5.67 -2.58
N GLU A 161 -15.39 -6.40 -3.34
CA GLU A 161 -16.82 -6.55 -3.07
C GLU A 161 -17.12 -7.47 -1.87
N LYS A 162 -16.23 -8.44 -1.59
CA LYS A 162 -16.38 -9.45 -0.53
C LYS A 162 -15.71 -9.03 0.79
N ASP A 163 -14.71 -8.17 0.72
CA ASP A 163 -13.94 -7.67 1.87
C ASP A 163 -14.80 -6.80 2.79
N LYS A 164 -14.57 -6.92 4.10
CA LYS A 164 -15.32 -6.17 5.12
C LYS A 164 -14.47 -5.00 5.59
N ARG A 165 -14.71 -3.85 4.96
CA ARG A 165 -13.95 -2.63 5.21
C ARG A 165 -14.72 -1.66 6.09
N GLN A 166 -13.98 -0.92 6.91
CA GLN A 166 -14.50 0.09 7.81
C GLN A 166 -13.52 1.27 7.87
N PHE A 167 -14.02 2.50 7.95
CA PHE A 167 -13.18 3.64 8.30
C PHE A 167 -12.72 3.51 9.75
N LEU A 168 -11.42 3.61 9.98
CA LEU A 168 -10.83 3.49 11.32
C LEU A 168 -10.60 4.86 11.93
N HIS A 169 -9.77 5.68 11.28
CA HIS A 169 -9.45 7.01 11.77
C HIS A 169 -8.91 7.94 10.68
N ALA A 170 -9.08 9.24 10.89
CA ALA A 170 -8.35 10.27 10.16
C ALA A 170 -7.12 10.67 10.98
N VAL A 171 -5.94 10.62 10.36
CA VAL A 171 -4.68 11.07 10.95
C VAL A 171 -4.37 12.48 10.47
N TYR A 172 -4.15 13.39 11.40
CA TYR A 172 -3.73 14.75 11.09
C TYR A 172 -2.94 15.37 12.24
N ARG A 173 -2.21 16.44 11.92
CA ARG A 173 -1.22 17.03 12.81
C ARG A 173 -1.76 18.26 13.54
N VAL A 174 -1.37 18.42 14.79
CA VAL A 174 -1.80 19.54 15.65
C VAL A 174 -0.58 20.22 16.27
N GLY A 175 -0.64 21.53 16.43
CA GLY A 175 0.43 22.33 17.01
C GLY A 175 0.49 22.28 18.54
N ASP A 176 -0.63 21.98 19.19
CA ASP A 176 -0.74 21.82 20.64
C ASP A 176 -1.74 20.71 20.97
N LEU A 177 -1.22 19.56 21.40
CA LEU A 177 -2.03 18.35 21.62
C LEU A 177 -3.06 18.53 22.74
N ASP A 178 -2.67 19.15 23.85
CA ASP A 178 -3.54 19.28 25.02
C ASP A 178 -4.62 20.35 24.78
N ARG A 179 -4.28 21.42 24.05
CA ARG A 179 -5.27 22.42 23.60
C ARG A 179 -6.33 21.79 22.70
N THR A 180 -5.93 20.94 21.76
CA THR A 180 -6.88 20.29 20.83
C THR A 180 -7.70 19.19 21.51
N ILE A 181 -7.10 18.38 22.40
CA ILE A 181 -7.83 17.43 23.24
C ILE A 181 -8.90 18.17 24.07
N LYS A 182 -8.51 19.25 24.77
CA LYS A 182 -9.44 20.05 25.56
C LYS A 182 -10.57 20.61 24.70
N PHE A 183 -10.23 21.17 23.53
CA PHE A 183 -11.22 21.70 22.61
C PHE A 183 -12.21 20.61 22.15
N TYR A 184 -11.76 19.42 21.76
CA TYR A 184 -12.67 18.37 21.28
C TYR A 184 -13.52 17.76 22.39
N THR A 185 -12.95 17.56 23.58
CA THR A 185 -13.70 17.03 24.72
C THR A 185 -14.73 18.03 25.23
N GLU A 186 -14.35 19.30 25.38
CA GLU A 186 -15.24 20.32 25.88
C GLU A 186 -16.22 20.80 24.79
N CYS A 187 -15.76 21.26 23.63
CA CYS A 187 -16.63 21.85 22.61
C CYS A 187 -17.47 20.81 21.88
N PHE A 188 -16.87 19.69 21.47
CA PHE A 188 -17.56 18.68 20.64
C PHE A 188 -18.14 17.51 21.45
N GLY A 189 -17.75 17.34 22.71
CA GLY A 189 -18.19 16.21 23.53
C GLY A 189 -17.52 14.88 23.17
N MET A 190 -16.40 14.91 22.45
CA MET A 190 -15.60 13.71 22.18
C MET A 190 -14.96 13.16 23.47
N LYS A 191 -14.58 11.89 23.45
CA LYS A 191 -13.82 11.25 24.51
C LYS A 191 -12.38 11.08 24.06
N LEU A 192 -11.43 11.35 24.95
CA LEU A 192 -10.05 10.87 24.79
C LEU A 192 -10.06 9.35 25.05
N LEU A 193 -9.76 8.57 24.02
CA LEU A 193 -9.81 7.11 24.05
C LEU A 193 -8.45 6.53 24.44
N ARG A 194 -7.39 7.06 23.82
CA ARG A 194 -6.02 6.61 24.01
C ARG A 194 -5.05 7.76 23.74
N LYS A 195 -3.95 7.81 24.48
CA LYS A 195 -2.83 8.74 24.25
C LYS A 195 -1.55 7.92 24.30
N ARG A 196 -0.68 8.08 23.30
CA ARG A 196 0.58 7.36 23.20
C ARG A 196 1.69 8.37 22.95
N ASP A 197 2.71 8.35 23.78
CA ASP A 197 3.90 9.15 23.57
C ASP A 197 5.01 8.27 22.98
N VAL A 198 5.73 8.78 21.98
CA VAL A 198 6.83 8.07 21.30
C VAL A 198 8.07 8.98 21.27
N PRO A 199 8.76 9.14 22.42
CA PRO A 199 9.89 10.07 22.54
C PRO A 199 11.04 9.77 21.59
N GLU A 200 11.25 8.49 21.23
CA GLU A 200 12.31 8.03 20.34
C GLU A 200 12.13 8.59 18.92
N GLU A 201 10.89 8.77 18.49
CA GLU A 201 10.50 9.34 17.18
C GLU A 201 10.01 10.79 17.29
N LYS A 202 10.02 11.38 18.50
CA LYS A 202 9.66 12.78 18.80
C LYS A 202 8.24 13.17 18.40
N TYR A 203 7.27 12.30 18.66
CA TYR A 203 5.86 12.64 18.53
C TYR A 203 4.99 11.99 19.61
N SER A 204 3.80 12.55 19.80
CA SER A 204 2.73 11.93 20.58
C SER A 204 1.46 11.81 19.73
N ASN A 205 0.73 10.71 19.92
CA ASN A 205 -0.62 10.53 19.39
C ASN A 205 -1.69 10.71 20.47
N ALA A 206 -2.86 11.20 20.06
CA ALA A 206 -4.10 11.07 20.83
C ALA A 206 -5.25 10.64 19.93
N PHE A 207 -6.05 9.67 20.40
CA PHE A 207 -7.20 9.13 19.69
C PHE A 207 -8.47 9.64 20.37
N LEU A 208 -9.32 10.33 19.61
CA LEU A 208 -10.57 10.91 20.13
C LEU A 208 -11.77 10.57 19.25
N GLY A 209 -12.91 10.30 19.87
CA GLY A 209 -14.15 10.01 19.14
C GLY A 209 -15.34 9.92 20.07
N PHE A 210 -16.48 9.45 19.55
CA PHE A 210 -17.73 9.34 20.30
C PHE A 210 -17.94 7.95 20.95
N GLY A 211 -17.14 6.96 20.54
CA GLY A 211 -17.15 5.62 21.08
C GLY A 211 -15.80 4.90 20.92
N PRO A 212 -15.72 3.60 21.26
CA PRO A 212 -14.50 2.81 21.19
C PRO A 212 -13.96 2.69 19.76
N GLU A 213 -12.62 2.72 19.60
CA GLU A 213 -11.93 2.63 18.29
C GLU A 213 -12.28 1.35 17.50
N ALA A 214 -12.69 0.27 18.18
CA ALA A 214 -13.08 -0.99 17.54
C ALA A 214 -14.39 -0.90 16.75
N SER A 215 -15.26 0.06 17.06
CA SER A 215 -16.59 0.17 16.45
C SER A 215 -16.96 1.57 15.98
N HIS A 216 -16.12 2.57 16.22
CA HIS A 216 -16.34 3.96 15.82
C HIS A 216 -15.16 4.49 15.04
N PHE A 217 -15.44 5.40 14.14
CA PHE A 217 -14.45 6.24 13.50
C PHE A 217 -13.93 7.29 14.48
N VAL A 218 -12.61 7.48 14.51
CA VAL A 218 -11.95 8.39 15.46
C VAL A 218 -10.97 9.33 14.76
N VAL A 219 -10.57 10.40 15.44
CA VAL A 219 -9.45 11.23 15.00
C VAL A 219 -8.18 10.75 15.69
N GLU A 220 -7.12 10.54 14.91
CA GLU A 220 -5.75 10.35 15.42
C GLU A 220 -5.00 11.67 15.26
N LEU A 221 -4.83 12.36 16.38
CA LEU A 221 -4.02 13.56 16.46
C LEU A 221 -2.55 13.18 16.53
N THR A 222 -1.71 13.86 15.76
CA THR A 222 -0.25 13.72 15.83
C THR A 222 0.38 15.05 16.21
N TYR A 223 1.04 15.10 17.36
CA TYR A 223 1.87 16.23 17.77
C TYR A 223 3.34 15.89 17.58
N ASN A 224 4.03 16.61 16.70
CA ASN A 224 5.48 16.49 16.53
C ASN A 224 6.17 17.50 17.47
N TYR A 225 7.17 17.05 18.23
CA TYR A 225 7.76 17.88 19.28
C TYR A 225 8.34 19.18 18.73
N GLY A 226 7.91 20.30 19.29
CA GLY A 226 8.39 21.63 18.90
C GLY A 226 7.85 22.16 17.56
N VAL A 227 6.90 21.46 16.93
CA VAL A 227 6.20 21.94 15.73
C VAL A 227 4.81 22.41 16.12
N ASP A 228 4.61 23.73 16.08
CA ASP A 228 3.43 24.42 16.65
C ASP A 228 2.40 24.87 15.62
N LYS A 229 2.65 24.64 14.31
CA LYS A 229 1.74 25.00 13.22
C LYS A 229 1.95 24.14 11.99
N TYR A 230 0.88 23.95 11.23
CA TYR A 230 0.88 23.25 9.96
C TYR A 230 0.13 24.05 8.90
N ASP A 231 0.43 23.78 7.63
CA ASP A 231 -0.34 24.27 6.51
C ASP A 231 -1.46 23.27 6.19
N ILE A 232 -2.72 23.68 6.35
CA ILE A 232 -3.88 22.86 6.01
C ILE A 232 -3.97 22.61 4.50
N GLY A 233 -3.46 23.54 3.70
CA GLY A 233 -3.66 23.53 2.26
C GLY A 233 -5.09 23.88 1.85
N THR A 234 -5.33 23.87 0.54
CA THR A 234 -6.64 24.22 -0.05
C THR A 234 -7.48 22.99 -0.38
N GLY A 235 -6.90 21.79 -0.31
CA GLY A 235 -7.58 20.55 -0.67
C GLY A 235 -8.43 19.97 0.44
N PHE A 236 -8.00 20.10 1.70
CA PHE A 236 -8.76 19.58 2.83
C PHE A 236 -10.03 20.40 3.00
N GLY A 237 -11.16 19.73 3.12
CA GLY A 237 -12.48 20.35 3.29
C GLY A 237 -12.79 20.57 4.76
N HIS A 238 -13.25 19.50 5.41
CA HIS A 238 -13.66 19.51 6.80
C HIS A 238 -13.81 18.07 7.33
N PHE A 239 -13.94 17.93 8.65
CA PHE A 239 -14.61 16.79 9.27
C PHE A 239 -16.06 17.17 9.56
N ALA A 240 -16.98 16.20 9.70
CA ALA A 240 -18.34 16.50 10.12
C ALA A 240 -18.77 15.75 11.38
N ILE A 241 -19.55 16.45 12.21
CA ILE A 241 -20.18 15.92 13.42
C ILE A 241 -21.69 16.02 13.28
N ALA A 242 -22.37 14.88 13.26
CA ALA A 242 -23.82 14.83 13.33
C ALA A 242 -24.31 15.07 14.77
N SER A 243 -25.36 15.88 14.91
CA SER A 243 -26.01 16.17 16.18
C SER A 243 -27.52 16.28 16.00
N GLU A 244 -28.30 15.90 17.00
CA GLU A 244 -29.76 16.07 16.98
C GLU A 244 -30.19 17.54 17.09
N ASP A 245 -29.37 18.35 17.73
CA ASP A 245 -29.62 19.78 17.91
C ASP A 245 -28.32 20.56 17.67
N VAL A 246 -28.16 21.06 16.45
CA VAL A 246 -26.97 21.83 16.05
C VAL A 246 -26.97 23.22 16.69
N TYR A 247 -28.15 23.82 16.91
CA TYR A 247 -28.24 25.12 17.57
C TYR A 247 -27.69 25.04 18.99
N LYS A 248 -28.14 24.07 19.77
CA LYS A 248 -27.66 23.83 21.14
C LYS A 248 -26.17 23.48 21.18
N LEU A 249 -25.69 22.67 20.24
CA LEU A 249 -24.27 22.35 20.14
C LEU A 249 -23.43 23.60 19.86
N VAL A 250 -23.85 24.44 18.91
CA VAL A 250 -23.18 25.72 18.61
C VAL A 250 -23.14 26.65 19.82
N GLU A 251 -24.25 26.81 20.55
CA GLU A 251 -24.26 27.63 21.78
C GLU A 251 -23.27 27.09 22.83
N GLY A 252 -23.22 25.76 23.00
CA GLY A 252 -22.27 25.11 23.91
C GLY A 252 -20.81 25.35 23.52
N ILE A 253 -20.50 25.27 22.23
CA ILE A 253 -19.18 25.55 21.66
C ILE A 253 -18.82 27.03 21.86
N ARG A 254 -19.74 27.95 21.57
CA ARG A 254 -19.55 29.39 21.75
C ARG A 254 -19.27 29.74 23.21
N ALA A 255 -20.01 29.15 24.15
CA ALA A 255 -19.83 29.37 25.58
C ALA A 255 -18.44 28.92 26.07
N LYS A 256 -17.82 27.95 25.40
CA LYS A 256 -16.47 27.43 25.66
C LYS A 256 -15.38 28.18 24.88
N GLY A 257 -15.74 29.25 24.16
CA GLY A 257 -14.81 30.08 23.40
C GLY A 257 -14.43 29.53 22.02
N GLY A 258 -15.18 28.55 21.50
CA GLY A 258 -14.95 28.02 20.16
C GLY A 258 -15.34 28.98 19.05
N LYS A 259 -14.65 28.89 17.91
CA LYS A 259 -14.82 29.80 16.79
C LYS A 259 -15.88 29.29 15.82
N ILE A 260 -17.08 29.85 15.88
CA ILE A 260 -18.14 29.61 14.89
C ILE A 260 -17.83 30.43 13.64
N THR A 261 -17.60 29.78 12.51
CA THR A 261 -17.29 30.42 11.22
C THR A 261 -18.52 30.50 10.32
N ARG A 262 -19.54 29.70 10.61
CA ARG A 262 -20.87 29.81 10.02
C ARG A 262 -21.92 29.45 11.05
N GLU A 263 -22.85 30.37 11.29
CA GLU A 263 -23.97 30.19 12.21
C GLU A 263 -24.94 29.08 11.74
N PRO A 264 -25.64 28.41 12.67
CA PRO A 264 -26.53 27.31 12.37
C PRO A 264 -27.72 27.77 11.56
N GLY A 265 -27.93 27.11 10.43
CA GLY A 265 -29.08 27.36 9.57
C GLY A 265 -29.11 26.41 8.37
N PRO A 266 -30.19 26.42 7.59
CA PRO A 266 -30.29 25.56 6.42
C PRO A 266 -29.11 25.75 5.46
N VAL A 267 -28.63 24.65 4.88
CA VAL A 267 -27.68 24.69 3.76
C VAL A 267 -28.26 25.49 2.61
N LYS A 268 -27.42 26.27 1.92
CA LYS A 268 -27.87 27.03 0.76
C LYS A 268 -28.46 26.08 -0.29
N GLY A 269 -29.72 26.32 -0.66
CA GLY A 269 -30.46 25.46 -1.59
C GLY A 269 -30.91 24.12 -1.01
N GLY A 270 -30.97 23.95 0.31
CA GLY A 270 -31.50 22.75 0.96
C GLY A 270 -32.15 23.05 2.31
N THR A 271 -32.59 22.01 2.99
CA THR A 271 -33.31 22.10 4.28
C THR A 271 -32.47 21.65 5.48
N THR A 272 -31.41 20.89 5.26
CA THR A 272 -30.52 20.41 6.32
C THR A 272 -29.88 21.57 7.06
N VAL A 273 -30.09 21.65 8.37
CA VAL A 273 -29.44 22.64 9.23
C VAL A 273 -28.00 22.25 9.43
N ILE A 274 -27.09 23.19 9.16
CA ILE A 274 -25.66 23.02 9.33
C ILE A 274 -25.01 24.26 9.93
N ALA A 275 -23.89 24.08 10.61
CA ALA A 275 -23.00 25.14 11.09
C ALA A 275 -21.54 24.77 10.79
N PHE A 276 -20.63 25.74 10.85
CA PHE A 276 -19.20 25.45 10.79
C PHE A 276 -18.47 26.01 12.00
N VAL A 277 -17.56 25.20 12.53
CA VAL A 277 -16.67 25.55 13.63
C VAL A 277 -15.23 25.36 13.15
N GLN A 278 -14.36 26.28 13.53
CA GLN A 278 -12.93 26.15 13.30
C GLN A 278 -12.25 25.74 14.62
N ASP A 279 -11.41 24.71 14.55
CA ASP A 279 -10.63 24.21 15.67
C ASP A 279 -9.38 25.10 15.95
N PRO A 280 -8.56 24.76 16.97
CA PRO A 280 -7.36 25.52 17.32
C PRO A 280 -6.32 25.68 16.21
N ASP A 281 -6.18 24.69 15.33
CA ASP A 281 -5.17 24.62 14.26
C ASP A 281 -5.70 25.14 12.92
N GLY A 282 -7.02 25.36 12.82
CA GLY A 282 -7.69 25.92 11.64
C GLY A 282 -8.55 24.91 10.87
N TYR A 283 -8.58 23.64 11.28
CA TYR A 283 -9.43 22.62 10.68
C TYR A 283 -10.90 22.98 10.85
N MET A 284 -11.64 22.77 9.77
CA MET A 284 -13.06 23.04 9.73
C MET A 284 -13.83 21.80 10.17
N PHE A 285 -14.81 21.99 11.03
CA PHE A 285 -15.80 21.00 11.44
C PHE A 285 -17.18 21.47 11.01
N GLU A 286 -17.82 20.72 10.12
CA GLU A 286 -19.24 20.89 9.83
C GLU A 286 -20.08 20.23 10.94
N LEU A 287 -21.06 20.94 11.45
CA LEU A 287 -22.04 20.38 12.38
C LEU A 287 -23.33 20.16 11.59
N ILE A 288 -23.82 18.92 11.55
CA ILE A 288 -24.96 18.55 10.69
C ILE A 288 -26.12 18.09 11.55
N GLN A 289 -27.28 18.72 11.39
CA GLN A 289 -28.46 18.32 12.14
C GLN A 289 -29.08 17.06 11.52
N ARG A 290 -29.07 15.97 12.27
CA ARG A 290 -29.61 14.67 11.86
C ARG A 290 -30.34 14.03 13.04
N GLY A 291 -31.18 13.03 12.79
CA GLY A 291 -31.69 12.19 13.87
C GLY A 291 -30.56 11.42 14.57
N PRO A 292 -30.89 10.62 15.61
CA PRO A 292 -29.93 9.77 16.29
C PRO A 292 -29.12 8.93 15.28
N THR A 293 -27.80 8.91 15.46
CA THR A 293 -26.87 8.14 14.60
C THR A 293 -25.92 7.32 15.48
N PRO A 294 -25.55 6.10 15.06
CA PRO A 294 -24.50 5.34 15.74
C PRO A 294 -23.11 5.96 15.57
N GLU A 295 -22.90 6.80 14.54
CA GLU A 295 -21.59 7.37 14.22
C GLU A 295 -21.67 8.90 14.08
N PRO A 296 -21.52 9.66 15.18
CA PRO A 296 -21.56 11.11 15.12
C PRO A 296 -20.42 11.70 14.31
N LEU A 297 -19.22 11.11 14.27
CA LEU A 297 -18.12 11.61 13.45
C LEU A 297 -18.28 11.10 12.00
N CYS A 298 -19.16 11.75 11.26
CA CYS A 298 -19.82 11.15 10.12
C CYS A 298 -19.19 11.47 8.75
N GLN A 299 -18.25 12.42 8.65
CA GLN A 299 -17.65 12.74 7.34
C GLN A 299 -16.18 13.13 7.43
N ILE A 300 -15.45 12.79 6.36
CA ILE A 300 -14.20 13.41 5.96
C ILE A 300 -14.46 14.01 4.57
N MET A 301 -14.29 15.33 4.40
CA MET A 301 -14.47 15.98 3.11
C MET A 301 -13.14 16.37 2.49
N LEU A 302 -12.89 15.89 1.28
CA LEU A 302 -11.71 16.19 0.48
C LEU A 302 -12.10 16.77 -0.88
N ARG A 303 -11.40 17.82 -1.30
CA ARG A 303 -11.57 18.38 -2.65
C ARG A 303 -10.78 17.56 -3.67
N VAL A 304 -11.38 17.36 -4.84
CA VAL A 304 -10.82 16.60 -5.97
C VAL A 304 -10.97 17.38 -7.27
N GLY A 305 -10.05 17.16 -8.20
CA GLY A 305 -10.02 17.83 -9.50
C GLY A 305 -10.92 17.21 -10.57
N ASP A 306 -11.31 15.94 -10.38
CA ASP A 306 -12.19 15.19 -11.28
C ASP A 306 -13.05 14.23 -10.46
N LEU A 307 -14.32 14.58 -10.27
CA LEU A 307 -15.22 13.81 -9.41
C LEU A 307 -15.50 12.40 -9.94
N GLU A 308 -15.67 12.23 -11.26
CA GLU A 308 -15.98 10.93 -11.85
C GLU A 308 -14.80 9.97 -11.74
N ARG A 309 -13.58 10.47 -11.98
CA ARG A 309 -12.35 9.69 -11.78
C ARG A 309 -12.18 9.29 -10.32
N SER A 310 -12.42 10.21 -9.38
CA SER A 310 -12.29 9.91 -7.95
C SER A 310 -13.35 8.90 -7.49
N ILE A 311 -14.62 9.04 -7.90
CA ILE A 311 -15.67 8.04 -7.59
C ILE A 311 -15.23 6.65 -8.05
N LYS A 312 -14.86 6.50 -9.34
CA LYS A 312 -14.41 5.21 -9.90
C LYS A 312 -13.20 4.66 -9.16
N PHE A 313 -12.27 5.52 -8.75
CA PHE A 313 -11.11 5.11 -7.97
C PHE A 313 -11.51 4.54 -6.61
N TYR A 314 -12.35 5.22 -5.84
CA TYR A 314 -12.77 4.75 -4.52
C TYR A 314 -13.71 3.54 -4.59
N GLU A 315 -14.52 3.40 -5.64
CA GLU A 315 -15.28 2.18 -5.92
C GLU A 315 -14.35 0.99 -6.17
N LYS A 316 -13.42 1.11 -7.11
CA LYS A 316 -12.56 -0.01 -7.52
C LYS A 316 -11.45 -0.33 -6.52
N ALA A 317 -10.72 0.68 -6.04
CA ALA A 317 -9.58 0.48 -5.14
C ALA A 317 -10.03 0.24 -3.70
N CYS A 318 -11.03 1.00 -3.26
CA CYS A 318 -11.45 1.03 -1.86
C CYS A 318 -12.73 0.25 -1.58
N GLY A 319 -13.51 -0.18 -2.58
CA GLY A 319 -14.76 -0.91 -2.39
C GLY A 319 -15.88 -0.08 -1.79
N MET A 320 -15.74 1.23 -1.86
CA MET A 320 -16.77 2.14 -1.37
C MET A 320 -17.95 2.12 -2.34
N LYS A 321 -19.16 2.20 -1.80
CA LYS A 321 -20.36 2.46 -2.59
C LYS A 321 -20.53 3.95 -2.76
N LEU A 322 -20.95 4.37 -3.95
CA LEU A 322 -21.49 5.70 -4.17
C LEU A 322 -22.88 5.79 -3.52
N LEU A 323 -22.97 6.48 -2.39
CA LEU A 323 -24.22 6.60 -1.61
C LEU A 323 -25.11 7.72 -2.13
N ARG A 324 -24.49 8.83 -2.52
CA ARG A 324 -25.21 10.02 -3.00
C ARG A 324 -24.31 10.86 -3.88
N THR A 325 -24.88 11.42 -4.94
CA THR A 325 -24.31 12.56 -5.65
C THR A 325 -25.26 13.74 -5.58
N ARG A 326 -24.71 14.95 -5.61
CA ARG A 326 -25.52 16.16 -5.74
C ARG A 326 -24.74 17.22 -6.48
N ASP A 327 -25.30 17.66 -7.60
CA ASP A 327 -24.81 18.81 -8.33
C ASP A 327 -25.46 20.10 -7.84
N ASN A 328 -24.69 21.18 -7.77
CA ASN A 328 -25.14 22.50 -7.36
C ASN A 328 -24.61 23.58 -8.31
N PRO A 329 -25.22 23.76 -9.49
CA PRO A 329 -24.72 24.67 -10.52
C PRO A 329 -24.72 26.14 -10.10
N ASP A 330 -25.67 26.55 -9.24
CA ASP A 330 -25.76 27.93 -8.72
C ASP A 330 -24.50 28.33 -7.93
N TYR A 331 -23.89 27.36 -7.24
CA TYR A 331 -22.69 27.55 -6.44
C TYR A 331 -21.45 26.89 -7.05
N LYS A 332 -21.58 26.34 -8.27
CA LYS A 332 -20.50 25.78 -9.09
C LYS A 332 -19.69 24.67 -8.40
N TYR A 333 -20.39 23.75 -7.74
CA TYR A 333 -19.76 22.56 -7.18
C TYR A 333 -20.65 21.31 -7.29
N THR A 334 -20.02 20.15 -7.29
CA THR A 334 -20.67 18.84 -7.24
C THR A 334 -20.05 18.03 -6.10
N ILE A 335 -20.87 17.30 -5.35
CA ILE A 335 -20.40 16.42 -4.28
C ILE A 335 -20.77 14.96 -4.54
N ALA A 336 -19.95 14.05 -4.01
CA ALA A 336 -20.22 12.62 -3.92
C ALA A 336 -19.94 12.11 -2.51
N MET A 337 -20.84 11.29 -1.97
CA MET A 337 -20.67 10.60 -0.69
C MET A 337 -20.31 9.15 -0.95
N MET A 338 -19.13 8.73 -0.49
CA MET A 338 -18.59 7.38 -0.66
C MET A 338 -18.48 6.69 0.70
N GLY A 339 -18.94 5.45 0.83
CA GLY A 339 -18.85 4.74 2.12
C GLY A 339 -19.15 3.25 2.06
N TYR A 340 -19.19 2.62 3.23
CA TYR A 340 -19.39 1.17 3.39
C TYR A 340 -20.77 0.78 3.93
N ALA A 341 -21.55 1.76 4.41
CA ALA A 341 -22.92 1.61 4.91
C ALA A 341 -23.75 2.86 4.55
N GLU A 342 -25.00 2.94 5.01
CA GLU A 342 -25.88 4.08 4.77
C GLU A 342 -25.29 5.39 5.31
N GLU A 343 -25.49 6.51 4.60
CA GLU A 343 -24.85 7.82 4.89
C GLU A 343 -25.14 8.35 6.30
N ASN A 344 -26.28 7.98 6.89
CA ASN A 344 -26.70 8.39 8.23
C ASN A 344 -26.27 7.42 9.35
N GLU A 345 -25.67 6.28 9.01
CA GLU A 345 -25.29 5.22 9.95
C GLU A 345 -23.77 5.01 10.05
N SER A 346 -22.98 5.72 9.26
CA SER A 346 -21.53 5.52 9.19
C SER A 346 -20.79 6.78 8.77
N THR A 347 -19.47 6.76 8.92
CA THR A 347 -18.58 7.76 8.35
C THR A 347 -18.52 7.60 6.83
N VAL A 348 -18.63 8.71 6.10
CA VAL A 348 -18.47 8.75 4.65
C VAL A 348 -17.30 9.65 4.24
N LEU A 349 -16.71 9.31 3.10
CA LEU A 349 -15.80 10.19 2.39
C LEU A 349 -16.62 11.08 1.46
N GLU A 350 -16.71 12.37 1.78
CA GLU A 350 -17.29 13.38 0.89
C GLU A 350 -16.21 13.87 -0.08
N LEU A 351 -16.46 13.72 -1.37
CA LEU A 351 -15.62 14.27 -2.42
C LEU A 351 -16.30 15.50 -3.01
N THR A 352 -15.61 16.65 -2.98
CA THR A 352 -16.12 17.89 -3.55
C THR A 352 -15.32 18.31 -4.77
N TYR A 353 -15.99 18.47 -5.90
CA TYR A 353 -15.46 19.08 -7.11
C TYR A 353 -16.01 20.50 -7.26
N ASN A 354 -15.12 21.49 -7.43
CA ASN A 354 -15.50 22.85 -7.79
C ASN A 354 -15.26 23.05 -9.29
N TYR A 355 -16.21 23.67 -10.00
CA TYR A 355 -16.17 23.71 -11.45
C TYR A 355 -14.91 24.39 -11.98
N GLY A 356 -14.17 23.69 -12.82
CA GLY A 356 -12.95 24.18 -13.45
C GLY A 356 -11.74 24.26 -12.51
N VAL A 357 -11.84 23.78 -11.27
CA VAL A 357 -10.72 23.73 -10.32
C VAL A 357 -10.21 22.30 -10.25
N THR A 358 -9.06 22.05 -10.88
CA THR A 358 -8.49 20.70 -11.04
C THR A 358 -7.36 20.37 -10.07
N GLU A 359 -6.86 21.36 -9.33
CA GLU A 359 -5.71 21.20 -8.43
C GLU A 359 -5.93 21.92 -7.11
N TYR A 360 -5.44 21.32 -6.03
CA TYR A 360 -5.46 21.87 -4.69
C TYR A 360 -4.15 21.55 -3.97
N THR A 361 -3.69 22.44 -3.11
CA THR A 361 -2.56 22.13 -2.24
C THR A 361 -3.02 21.16 -1.16
N LYS A 362 -2.27 20.07 -0.96
CA LYS A 362 -2.57 19.08 0.08
C LYS A 362 -2.26 19.60 1.49
N GLY A 363 -1.41 20.63 1.58
CA GLY A 363 -0.83 21.08 2.83
C GLY A 363 0.13 20.04 3.41
N ASN A 364 0.48 20.22 4.67
CA ASN A 364 1.22 19.25 5.47
C ASN A 364 0.53 18.94 6.82
N ALA A 365 -0.70 19.43 7.02
CA ALA A 365 -1.46 19.22 8.25
C ALA A 365 -2.22 17.89 8.23
N TYR A 366 -3.16 17.69 7.30
CA TYR A 366 -3.84 16.41 7.09
C TYR A 366 -2.84 15.36 6.60
N ALA A 367 -2.86 14.14 7.16
CA ALA A 367 -1.93 13.09 6.80
C ALA A 367 -2.58 12.02 5.93
N GLN A 368 -3.62 11.34 6.43
CA GLN A 368 -4.25 10.21 5.75
C GLN A 368 -5.58 9.81 6.40
N VAL A 369 -6.37 9.00 5.70
CA VAL A 369 -7.44 8.18 6.30
C VAL A 369 -6.99 6.72 6.37
N ALA A 370 -7.29 6.06 7.47
CA ALA A 370 -7.07 4.63 7.65
C ALA A 370 -8.38 3.85 7.47
N ILE A 371 -8.31 2.75 6.74
CA ILE A 371 -9.43 1.87 6.43
C ILE A 371 -9.02 0.43 6.75
N SER A 372 -9.89 -0.33 7.40
CA SER A 372 -9.64 -1.75 7.67
C SER A 372 -9.79 -2.58 6.40
N THR A 373 -9.07 -3.70 6.35
CA THR A 373 -9.24 -4.76 5.35
C THR A 373 -8.90 -6.10 5.99
N GLU A 374 -9.55 -7.17 5.55
CA GLU A 374 -9.23 -8.52 6.02
C GLU A 374 -7.88 -9.04 5.46
N ASP A 375 -7.37 -8.46 4.37
CA ASP A 375 -6.08 -8.83 3.77
C ASP A 375 -5.44 -7.65 3.02
N VAL A 376 -4.40 -7.07 3.62
CA VAL A 376 -3.67 -5.92 3.03
C VAL A 376 -2.94 -6.27 1.73
N TYR A 377 -2.57 -7.54 1.50
CA TYR A 377 -1.85 -7.94 0.29
C TYR A 377 -2.80 -8.04 -0.90
N ARG A 378 -3.96 -8.68 -0.72
CA ARG A 378 -5.02 -8.71 -1.75
C ARG A 378 -5.51 -7.31 -2.06
N SER A 379 -5.76 -6.51 -1.03
CA SER A 379 -6.19 -5.13 -1.20
C SER A 379 -5.13 -4.27 -1.89
N ALA A 380 -3.84 -4.44 -1.58
CA ALA A 380 -2.75 -3.76 -2.28
C ALA A 380 -2.67 -4.15 -3.77
N ALA A 381 -2.88 -5.43 -4.11
CA ALA A 381 -2.88 -5.87 -5.50
C ALA A 381 -4.00 -5.20 -6.32
N VAL A 382 -5.18 -5.00 -5.71
CA VAL A 382 -6.26 -4.25 -6.36
C VAL A 382 -5.86 -2.78 -6.56
N VAL A 383 -5.34 -2.14 -5.52
CA VAL A 383 -4.89 -0.74 -5.59
C VAL A 383 -3.84 -0.56 -6.68
N ASP A 384 -2.91 -1.50 -6.84
CA ASP A 384 -1.90 -1.46 -7.91
C ASP A 384 -2.55 -1.47 -9.31
N LEU A 385 -3.52 -2.36 -9.53
CA LEU A 385 -4.27 -2.39 -10.80
C LEU A 385 -5.04 -1.08 -11.05
N VAL A 386 -5.74 -0.58 -10.03
CA VAL A 386 -6.58 0.63 -10.15
C VAL A 386 -5.73 1.89 -10.31
N THR A 387 -4.59 1.98 -9.64
CA THR A 387 -3.69 3.14 -9.79
C THR A 387 -3.03 3.19 -11.16
N ASN A 388 -2.77 2.03 -11.79
CA ASN A 388 -2.34 1.97 -13.19
C ASN A 388 -3.43 2.44 -14.18
N GLU A 389 -4.72 2.26 -13.85
CA GLU A 389 -5.84 2.66 -14.70
C GLU A 389 -6.25 4.14 -14.50
N LEU A 390 -6.42 4.57 -13.25
CA LEU A 390 -7.08 5.83 -12.88
C LEU A 390 -6.12 6.87 -12.28
N GLY A 391 -4.84 6.51 -12.10
CA GLY A 391 -3.85 7.34 -11.42
C GLY A 391 -3.82 7.10 -9.90
N GLY A 392 -2.85 7.75 -9.26
CA GLY A 392 -2.47 7.45 -7.87
C GLY A 392 -1.18 6.65 -7.80
N LYS A 393 -0.78 6.22 -6.59
CA LYS A 393 0.49 5.53 -6.39
C LYS A 393 0.57 4.81 -5.05
N ILE A 394 1.00 3.54 -5.06
CA ILE A 394 1.41 2.85 -3.82
C ILE A 394 2.65 3.55 -3.22
N THR A 395 2.55 3.95 -1.96
CA THR A 395 3.60 4.62 -1.19
C THR A 395 4.31 3.69 -0.21
N ARG A 396 3.63 2.61 0.22
CA ARG A 396 4.20 1.54 1.03
C ARG A 396 3.62 0.21 0.56
N GLN A 397 4.50 -0.72 0.20
CA GLN A 397 4.10 -2.09 -0.15
C GLN A 397 3.47 -2.81 1.06
N PRO A 398 2.55 -3.77 0.84
CA PRO A 398 1.88 -4.47 1.93
C PRO A 398 2.88 -5.24 2.79
N GLY A 399 2.77 -5.09 4.10
CA GLY A 399 3.63 -5.81 5.04
C GLY A 399 3.54 -5.29 6.48
N PRO A 400 4.13 -6.03 7.43
CA PRO A 400 4.14 -5.62 8.84
C PRO A 400 4.95 -4.35 9.06
N ILE A 401 4.50 -3.50 9.97
CA ILE A 401 5.29 -2.38 10.48
C ILE A 401 6.33 -2.95 11.47
N PRO A 402 7.63 -2.65 11.30
CA PRO A 402 8.65 -3.07 12.25
C PRO A 402 8.31 -2.62 13.67
N GLY A 403 8.46 -3.51 14.66
CA GLY A 403 8.17 -3.24 16.06
C GLY A 403 6.76 -3.65 16.48
N ILE A 404 5.72 -3.15 15.80
CA ILE A 404 4.31 -3.43 16.16
C ILE A 404 3.70 -4.61 15.39
N ASN A 405 4.35 -5.07 14.31
CA ASN A 405 3.93 -6.18 13.44
C ASN A 405 2.56 -6.04 12.76
N THR A 406 1.84 -4.93 12.97
CA THR A 406 0.60 -4.62 12.27
C THR A 406 0.83 -4.51 10.78
N LYS A 407 0.10 -5.31 10.01
CA LYS A 407 0.20 -5.33 8.55
C LYS A 407 -0.55 -4.15 7.96
N ILE A 408 0.14 -3.38 7.13
CA ILE A 408 -0.44 -2.23 6.41
C ILE A 408 0.03 -2.18 4.95
N THR A 409 -0.73 -1.49 4.11
CA THR A 409 -0.27 -0.90 2.85
C THR A 409 -0.72 0.56 2.79
N SER A 410 -0.01 1.41 2.05
CA SER A 410 -0.45 2.79 1.86
C SER A 410 -0.29 3.26 0.43
N PHE A 411 -1.16 4.17 0.00
CA PHE A 411 -1.17 4.70 -1.36
C PHE A 411 -1.72 6.13 -1.38
N LEU A 412 -1.47 6.82 -2.49
CA LEU A 412 -2.10 8.07 -2.85
C LEU A 412 -3.20 7.79 -3.88
N ASP A 413 -4.34 8.46 -3.74
CA ASP A 413 -5.36 8.52 -4.77
C ASP A 413 -4.90 9.39 -5.98
N PRO A 414 -5.71 9.52 -7.05
CA PRO A 414 -5.35 10.31 -8.23
C PRO A 414 -5.10 11.80 -7.94
N ASP A 415 -5.59 12.30 -6.82
CA ASP A 415 -5.47 13.68 -6.37
C ASP A 415 -4.38 13.85 -5.30
N GLY A 416 -3.67 12.79 -4.94
CA GLY A 416 -2.58 12.82 -3.96
C GLY A 416 -3.03 12.69 -2.50
N TRP A 417 -4.29 12.33 -2.23
CA TRP A 417 -4.76 12.04 -0.86
C TRP A 417 -4.26 10.67 -0.42
N LYS A 418 -3.66 10.62 0.77
CA LYS A 418 -3.10 9.38 1.29
C LYS A 418 -4.16 8.54 1.99
N VAL A 419 -4.17 7.25 1.67
CA VAL A 419 -4.97 6.22 2.32
C VAL A 419 -4.03 5.15 2.87
N VAL A 420 -4.34 4.63 4.06
CA VAL A 420 -3.68 3.48 4.64
C VAL A 420 -4.70 2.37 4.82
N LEU A 421 -4.42 1.19 4.26
CA LEU A 421 -5.19 -0.01 4.59
C LEU A 421 -4.48 -0.75 5.70
N VAL A 422 -5.23 -1.08 6.75
CA VAL A 422 -4.75 -1.74 7.95
C VAL A 422 -5.44 -3.10 8.07
N ASP A 423 -4.68 -4.15 8.35
CA ASP A 423 -5.24 -5.46 8.63
C ASP A 423 -6.17 -5.40 9.84
N HIS A 424 -7.43 -5.80 9.67
CA HIS A 424 -8.46 -5.66 10.69
C HIS A 424 -8.10 -6.40 11.98
N SER A 425 -7.59 -7.63 11.85
CA SER A 425 -7.22 -8.46 13.01
C SER A 425 -6.04 -7.88 13.79
N ASP A 426 -5.08 -7.26 13.10
CA ASP A 426 -3.95 -6.61 13.75
C ASP A 426 -4.35 -5.28 14.38
N PHE A 427 -5.21 -4.49 13.73
CA PHE A 427 -5.75 -3.26 14.30
C PHE A 427 -6.41 -3.52 15.65
N LEU A 428 -7.25 -4.56 15.77
CA LEU A 428 -7.90 -4.91 17.03
C LEU A 428 -6.90 -5.25 18.14
N LYS A 429 -5.77 -5.89 17.81
CA LYS A 429 -4.69 -6.19 18.78
C LYS A 429 -3.98 -4.94 19.29
N GLU A 430 -3.98 -3.84 18.54
CA GLU A 430 -3.41 -2.56 19.00
C GLU A 430 -4.29 -1.83 20.01
N LEU A 431 -5.56 -2.24 20.14
CA LEU A 431 -6.54 -1.64 21.05
C LEU A 431 -6.58 -2.34 22.41
N GLU A 432 -6.00 -3.54 22.52
CA GLU A 432 -5.79 -4.30 23.77
C GLU A 432 -4.56 -3.80 24.52
#